data_AF-A0A2Z3X1A6-F1
#
_entry.id   AF-A0A2Z3X1A6-F1
#
_cell.length_a   1.000
_cell.length_b   1.000
_cell.length_c   1.000
_cell.angle_alpha   90.00
_cell.angle_beta   90.00
_cell.angle_gamma   90.00
#
_symmetry.space_group_name_H-M   'P 1'
#
loop_
_entity.id
_entity.type
_entity.pdbx_description
1 polymer ?
#
loop_
_entity_poly.entity_id
_entity_poly.type
_entity_poly.pdbx_seq_one_letter_code
_entity_poly.pdbx_strand_id
1 'polypeptide(L)'
;MNIKLTLTLDDQSYGMTHGVFPDGAVWLKVTEALPPFARLMRIRATAMRDMNDFMLLAQLVEAVRHQTDVLVSHLELPWLPWARQDRHMVAGDSFALKVFASQLNTLQFDRVKVLDPHSDAAAAVINNFVAISQETCLLHSATLQRQFRQKALMLVAPDAGSLKKIDAIARAVGVAEYAVLSKKRDVASGKLTGFALVAGDVRGRDMLIVDDLCDAGGTFIGSAQVLRDAGARSVCLYITHGIFSKGVEHLFANGIDAIYTTTSFAAPTLEHPQLELIDIDAIYRA
;
A
#
# COMPACT_ATOMS: atom_id res chain seq x y z
N MET A 1 16.50 9.56 -6.03
CA MET A 1 16.10 8.57 -5.01
C MET A 1 14.75 9.00 -4.49
N ASN A 2 13.78 8.08 -4.43
CA ASN A 2 12.39 8.40 -4.08
C ASN A 2 11.93 7.73 -2.78
N ILE A 3 12.74 6.86 -2.18
CA ILE A 3 12.49 6.38 -0.82
C ILE A 3 12.62 7.54 0.18
N LYS A 4 11.71 7.60 1.13
CA LYS A 4 11.84 8.46 2.31
C LYS A 4 12.17 7.57 3.50
N LEU A 5 13.41 7.63 3.95
CA LEU A 5 13.86 6.99 5.18
C LEU A 5 13.74 7.98 6.34
N THR A 6 13.25 7.51 7.47
CA THR A 6 13.33 8.23 8.74
C THR A 6 13.93 7.32 9.80
N LEU A 7 14.68 7.90 10.73
CA LEU A 7 15.25 7.22 11.89
C LEU A 7 14.80 7.94 13.15
N THR A 8 14.25 7.19 14.10
CA THR A 8 14.09 7.65 15.48
C THR A 8 14.72 6.68 16.46
N LEU A 9 15.44 7.20 17.44
CA LEU A 9 15.94 6.46 18.61
C LEU A 9 15.30 7.08 19.84
N ASP A 10 14.55 6.29 20.62
CA ASP A 10 13.84 6.75 21.82
C ASP A 10 13.03 8.05 21.60
N ASP A 11 12.31 8.08 20.48
CA ASP A 11 11.46 9.19 20.02
C ASP A 11 12.21 10.46 19.59
N GLN A 12 13.55 10.49 19.65
CA GLN A 12 14.37 11.51 19.03
C GLN A 12 14.63 11.19 17.55
N SER A 13 14.42 12.16 16.66
CA SER A 13 14.69 12.00 15.22
C SER A 13 16.14 12.31 14.88
N TYR A 14 16.69 11.59 13.90
CA TYR A 14 18.07 11.75 13.44
C TYR A 14 18.11 12.04 11.94
N GLY A 15 18.84 13.09 11.59
CA GLY A 15 19.13 13.49 10.22
C GLY A 15 20.04 12.48 9.50
N MET A 16 19.84 12.39 8.19
CA MET A 16 20.62 11.51 7.32
C MET A 16 20.85 12.17 5.97
N THR A 17 21.96 11.82 5.35
CA THR A 17 22.31 12.22 3.99
C THR A 17 22.68 10.99 3.18
N HIS A 18 22.35 10.99 1.90
CA HIS A 18 22.60 9.87 1.02
C HIS A 18 22.96 10.35 -0.38
N GLY A 19 23.59 9.49 -1.17
CA GLY A 19 23.99 9.81 -2.53
C GLY A 19 24.30 8.58 -3.37
N VAL A 20 24.76 8.82 -4.59
CA VAL A 20 25.19 7.80 -5.54
C VAL A 20 26.62 8.10 -5.94
N PHE A 21 27.50 7.11 -5.86
CA PHE A 21 28.86 7.21 -6.41
C PHE A 21 28.83 7.17 -7.95
N PRO A 22 29.91 7.57 -8.64
CA PRO A 22 29.96 7.54 -10.10
C PRO A 22 29.72 6.16 -10.74
N ASP A 23 29.97 5.07 -10.01
CA ASP A 23 29.73 3.68 -10.44
C ASP A 23 28.27 3.20 -10.23
N GLY A 24 27.42 4.05 -9.65
CA GLY A 24 26.03 3.74 -9.36
C GLY A 24 25.78 3.17 -7.96
N ALA A 25 26.83 2.92 -7.16
CA ALA A 25 26.67 2.44 -5.79
C ALA A 25 26.05 3.52 -4.90
N VAL A 26 25.02 3.16 -4.14
CA VAL A 26 24.36 4.08 -3.21
C VAL A 26 25.07 4.10 -1.86
N TRP A 27 25.06 5.25 -1.20
CA TRP A 27 25.61 5.41 0.13
C TRP A 27 24.67 6.22 1.04
N LEU A 28 24.66 5.92 2.33
CA LEU A 28 23.93 6.64 3.37
C LEU A 28 24.81 6.94 4.57
N LYS A 29 24.59 8.10 5.22
CA LYS A 29 25.23 8.49 6.47
C LYS A 29 24.21 9.13 7.42
N VAL A 30 24.24 8.75 8.68
CA VAL A 30 23.58 9.52 9.76
C VAL A 30 24.43 10.75 10.03
N THR A 31 23.83 11.94 10.03
CA THR A 31 24.58 13.22 10.11
C THR A 31 24.82 13.68 11.54
N GLU A 32 24.06 13.16 12.49
CA GLU A 32 24.12 13.51 13.90
C GLU A 32 24.87 12.44 14.70
N ALA A 33 25.40 12.83 15.85
CA ALA A 33 26.06 11.89 16.76
C ALA A 33 25.03 10.89 17.32
N LEU A 34 25.32 9.61 17.18
CA LEU A 34 24.48 8.53 17.69
C LEU A 34 24.78 8.27 19.18
N PRO A 35 23.76 7.97 20.00
CA PRO A 35 23.96 7.62 21.40
C PRO A 35 24.61 6.23 21.51
N PRO A 36 25.33 5.93 22.61
CA PRO A 36 25.89 4.59 22.81
C PRO A 36 24.82 3.52 23.06
N PHE A 37 23.62 3.92 23.50
CA PHE A 37 22.50 3.01 23.79
C PHE A 37 21.19 3.66 23.37
N ALA A 38 20.27 2.85 22.84
CA ALA A 38 18.88 3.22 22.60
C ALA A 38 17.95 2.07 22.98
N ARG A 39 16.87 2.35 23.71
CA ARG A 39 15.88 1.33 24.06
C ARG A 39 15.04 0.93 22.84
N LEU A 40 14.72 1.89 21.97
CA LEU A 40 13.91 1.64 20.78
C LEU A 40 14.45 2.39 19.57
N MET A 41 14.84 1.62 18.55
CA MET A 41 15.07 2.12 17.19
C MET A 41 13.79 1.94 16.36
N ARG A 42 13.30 2.99 15.72
CA ARG A 42 12.29 2.89 14.67
C ARG A 42 12.85 3.46 13.38
N ILE A 43 12.72 2.68 12.31
CA ILE A 43 13.01 3.13 10.96
C ILE A 43 11.71 3.06 10.16
N ARG A 44 11.38 4.13 9.43
CA ARG A 44 10.30 4.09 8.43
C ARG A 44 10.91 4.18 7.04
N ALA A 45 10.51 3.27 6.16
CA ALA A 45 10.93 3.19 4.78
C ALA A 45 9.73 3.37 3.84
N THR A 46 9.42 4.62 3.48
CA THR A 46 8.25 4.94 2.65
C THR A 46 8.59 4.89 1.17
N ALA A 47 7.71 4.28 0.36
CA ALA A 47 7.81 4.19 -1.10
C ALA A 47 9.12 3.55 -1.61
N MET A 48 9.63 2.51 -0.95
CA MET A 48 10.76 1.69 -1.44
C MET A 48 10.43 1.07 -2.80
N ARG A 49 11.29 1.29 -3.82
CA ARG A 49 11.02 0.89 -5.22
C ARG A 49 11.95 -0.18 -5.74
N ASP A 50 13.20 -0.19 -5.30
CA ASP A 50 14.25 -1.04 -5.85
C ASP A 50 15.24 -1.53 -4.78
N MET A 51 16.24 -2.29 -5.21
CA MET A 51 17.28 -2.83 -4.32
C MET A 51 18.30 -1.79 -3.87
N ASN A 52 18.39 -0.62 -4.53
CA ASN A 52 19.19 0.49 -4.03
C ASN A 52 18.52 1.13 -2.80
N ASP A 53 17.19 1.29 -2.83
CA ASP A 53 16.43 1.73 -1.66
C ASP A 53 16.57 0.75 -0.49
N PHE A 54 16.57 -0.56 -0.75
CA PHE A 54 16.89 -1.58 0.25
C PHE A 54 18.32 -1.43 0.79
N MET A 55 19.29 -1.21 -0.09
CA MET A 55 20.69 -1.04 0.30
C MET A 55 20.88 0.18 1.21
N LEU A 56 20.15 1.27 0.98
CA LEU A 56 20.13 2.43 1.88
C LEU A 56 19.54 2.10 3.26
N LEU A 57 18.45 1.32 3.31
CA LEU A 57 17.89 0.82 4.57
C LEU A 57 18.91 -0.06 5.32
N ALA A 58 19.59 -0.97 4.61
CA ALA A 58 20.60 -1.85 5.20
C ALA A 58 21.78 -1.05 5.77
N GLN A 59 22.28 -0.05 5.04
CA GLN A 59 23.33 0.86 5.51
C GLN A 59 22.89 1.67 6.73
N LEU A 60 21.63 2.11 6.79
CA LEU A 60 21.09 2.81 7.96
C LEU A 60 21.08 1.92 9.20
N VAL A 61 20.63 0.67 9.06
CA VAL A 61 20.62 -0.30 10.18
C VAL A 61 22.05 -0.58 10.66
N GLU A 62 22.99 -0.79 9.73
CA GLU A 62 24.39 -1.03 10.04
C GLU A 62 25.02 0.18 10.74
N ALA A 63 24.86 1.39 10.19
CA ALA A 63 25.44 2.61 10.75
C ALA A 63 24.98 2.89 12.19
N VAL A 64 23.72 2.60 12.50
CA VAL A 64 23.19 2.72 13.86
C VAL A 64 23.75 1.62 14.76
N ARG A 65 23.61 0.35 14.38
CA ARG A 65 24.03 -0.79 15.23
C ARG A 65 25.54 -0.89 15.42
N HIS A 66 26.34 -0.25 14.55
CA HIS A 66 27.78 -0.15 14.72
C HIS A 66 28.18 0.73 15.92
N GLN A 67 27.36 1.74 16.27
CA GLN A 67 27.68 2.75 17.27
C GLN A 67 26.73 2.76 18.47
N THR A 68 25.55 2.16 18.33
CA THR A 68 24.47 2.17 19.33
C THR A 68 24.05 0.75 19.66
N ASP A 69 24.10 0.40 20.94
CA ASP A 69 23.45 -0.79 21.47
C ASP A 69 21.93 -0.57 21.44
N VAL A 70 21.23 -1.25 20.53
CA VAL A 70 19.78 -1.14 20.34
C VAL A 70 19.08 -2.31 21.03
N LEU A 71 18.17 -2.03 21.98
CA LEU A 71 17.42 -3.07 22.67
C LEU A 71 16.26 -3.63 21.84
N VAL A 72 15.48 -2.77 21.19
CA VAL A 72 14.34 -3.16 20.34
C VAL A 72 14.36 -2.35 19.05
N SER A 73 14.07 -2.99 17.93
CA SER A 73 14.10 -2.40 16.60
C SER A 73 12.82 -2.67 15.81
N HIS A 74 12.17 -1.60 15.35
CA HIS A 74 10.97 -1.68 14.53
C HIS A 74 11.24 -1.11 13.13
N LEU A 75 10.81 -1.85 12.11
CA LEU A 75 10.68 -1.35 10.75
C LEU A 75 9.22 -1.05 10.45
N GLU A 76 8.94 0.16 10.02
CA GLU A 76 7.69 0.55 9.42
C GLU A 76 7.88 0.60 7.90
N LEU A 77 7.18 -0.28 7.19
CA LEU A 77 7.28 -0.44 5.75
C LEU A 77 5.89 -0.22 5.13
N PRO A 78 5.47 1.04 4.92
CA PRO A 78 4.13 1.38 4.42
C PRO A 78 3.81 0.75 3.07
N TRP A 79 4.82 0.49 2.24
CA TRP A 79 4.69 -0.20 0.97
C TRP A 79 5.64 -1.38 0.95
N LEU A 80 5.12 -2.59 0.74
CA LEU A 80 5.92 -3.81 0.63
C LEU A 80 6.36 -4.05 -0.83
N PRO A 81 7.65 -3.91 -1.15
CA PRO A 81 8.14 -4.14 -2.51
C PRO A 81 7.97 -5.61 -2.95
N TRP A 82 7.80 -5.81 -4.25
CA TRP A 82 7.56 -7.13 -4.88
C TRP A 82 6.34 -7.92 -4.35
N ALA A 83 5.45 -7.31 -3.54
CA ALA A 83 4.30 -8.01 -2.94
C ALA A 83 3.34 -8.68 -3.95
N ARG A 84 3.32 -8.22 -5.21
CA ARG A 84 2.54 -8.83 -6.30
C ARG A 84 3.13 -10.13 -6.86
N GLN A 85 4.40 -10.42 -6.58
CA GLN A 85 5.10 -11.65 -6.99
C GLN A 85 5.23 -12.58 -5.79
N ASP A 86 4.08 -13.00 -5.26
CA ASP A 86 3.92 -13.71 -3.99
C ASP A 86 3.78 -15.23 -4.11
N ARG A 87 3.80 -15.76 -5.34
CA ARG A 87 3.70 -17.20 -5.64
C ARG A 87 4.16 -17.49 -7.06
N HIS A 88 4.42 -18.77 -7.33
CA HIS A 88 4.63 -19.28 -8.68
C HIS A 88 3.26 -19.53 -9.33
N MET A 89 2.93 -18.85 -10.44
CA MET A 89 1.67 -19.06 -11.16
C MET A 89 1.84 -20.06 -12.30
N VAL A 90 2.98 -19.98 -12.99
CA VAL A 90 3.37 -20.87 -14.08
C VAL A 90 4.81 -21.36 -13.92
N ALA A 91 5.18 -22.40 -14.68
CA ALA A 91 6.53 -22.94 -14.66
C ALA A 91 7.56 -21.87 -15.07
N GLY A 92 8.61 -21.72 -14.28
CA GLY A 92 9.67 -20.72 -14.50
C GLY A 92 9.48 -19.40 -13.75
N ASP A 93 8.33 -19.16 -13.12
CA ASP A 93 8.10 -17.97 -12.30
C ASP A 93 9.05 -17.91 -11.10
N SER A 94 9.43 -16.70 -10.70
CA SER A 94 10.13 -16.45 -9.43
C SER A 94 9.15 -16.06 -8.32
N PHE A 95 9.52 -16.35 -7.06
CA PHE A 95 8.83 -15.83 -5.88
C PHE A 95 9.62 -14.63 -5.34
N ALA A 96 9.57 -13.50 -6.04
CA ALA A 96 10.39 -12.34 -5.73
C ALA A 96 10.13 -11.75 -4.33
N LEU A 97 8.89 -11.79 -3.83
CA LEU A 97 8.60 -11.37 -2.46
C LEU A 97 9.41 -12.19 -1.43
N LYS A 98 9.56 -13.50 -1.61
CA LYS A 98 10.39 -14.34 -0.72
C LYS A 98 11.88 -13.99 -0.84
N VAL A 99 12.36 -13.67 -2.04
CA VAL A 99 13.76 -13.25 -2.28
C VAL A 99 14.05 -11.93 -1.56
N PHE A 100 13.16 -10.95 -1.68
CA PHE A 100 13.27 -9.69 -0.95
C PHE A 100 13.18 -9.90 0.56
N ALA A 101 12.19 -10.66 1.02
CA ALA A 101 12.00 -10.94 2.45
C ALA A 101 13.21 -11.65 3.07
N SER A 102 13.88 -12.55 2.33
CA SER A 102 15.10 -13.22 2.80
C SER A 102 16.23 -12.23 3.08
N GLN A 103 16.36 -11.18 2.27
CA GLN A 103 17.33 -10.09 2.49
C GLN A 103 16.87 -9.16 3.62
N LEU A 104 15.58 -8.82 3.68
CA LEU A 104 15.02 -8.02 4.77
C LEU A 104 15.23 -8.68 6.14
N ASN A 105 15.06 -10.00 6.20
CA ASN A 105 15.22 -10.78 7.42
C ASN A 105 16.67 -10.76 7.95
N THR A 106 17.68 -10.51 7.11
CA THR A 106 19.07 -10.38 7.58
C THR A 106 19.29 -9.11 8.38
N LEU A 107 18.40 -8.11 8.28
CA LEU A 107 18.44 -6.89 9.10
C LEU A 107 17.92 -7.13 10.52
N GLN A 108 17.29 -8.29 10.80
CA GLN A 108 16.89 -8.73 12.14
C GLN A 108 16.10 -7.68 12.93
N PHE A 109 15.01 -7.15 12.35
CA PHE A 109 14.09 -6.29 13.09
C PHE A 109 13.23 -7.13 14.05
N ASP A 110 12.99 -6.61 15.26
CA ASP A 110 12.10 -7.23 16.26
C ASP A 110 10.63 -7.11 15.87
N ARG A 111 10.29 -6.17 14.98
CA ARG A 111 8.97 -6.03 14.38
C ARG A 111 9.04 -5.39 13.01
N VAL A 112 8.33 -5.97 12.04
CA VAL A 112 8.16 -5.39 10.70
C VAL A 112 6.68 -5.09 10.48
N LYS A 113 6.31 -3.81 10.56
CA LYS A 113 4.93 -3.34 10.38
C LYS A 113 4.68 -2.95 8.92
N VAL A 114 3.85 -3.73 8.23
CA VAL A 114 3.49 -3.49 6.82
C VAL A 114 2.03 -3.06 6.72
N LEU A 115 1.79 -2.03 5.92
CA LEU A 115 0.46 -1.51 5.67
C LEU A 115 -0.17 -2.24 4.48
N ASP A 116 -1.37 -2.78 4.69
CA ASP A 116 -2.19 -3.55 3.73
C ASP A 116 -1.42 -4.45 2.74
N PRO A 117 -0.71 -5.49 3.21
CA PRO A 117 0.04 -6.37 2.31
C PRO A 117 -0.87 -6.95 1.22
N HIS A 118 -0.33 -7.12 0.00
CA HIS A 118 -1.07 -7.65 -1.15
C HIS A 118 -1.78 -8.97 -0.82
N SER A 119 -1.08 -9.86 -0.10
CA SER A 119 -1.63 -11.12 0.37
C SER A 119 -1.02 -11.56 1.70
N ASP A 120 -1.63 -12.56 2.31
CA ASP A 120 -1.16 -13.19 3.56
C ASP A 120 0.21 -13.89 3.38
N ALA A 121 0.69 -14.08 2.15
CA ALA A 121 1.99 -14.69 1.88
C ALA A 121 3.15 -13.89 2.52
N ALA A 122 2.99 -12.58 2.67
CA ALA A 122 3.98 -11.73 3.34
C ALA A 122 4.28 -12.19 4.77
N ALA A 123 3.25 -12.59 5.52
CA ALA A 123 3.39 -13.08 6.90
C ALA A 123 4.16 -14.40 7.00
N ALA A 124 4.18 -15.19 5.92
CA ALA A 124 4.90 -16.47 5.88
C ALA A 124 6.39 -16.33 5.56
N VAL A 125 6.82 -15.20 4.99
CA VAL A 125 8.21 -15.01 4.51
C VAL A 125 8.98 -13.92 5.23
N ILE A 126 8.29 -12.97 5.89
CA ILE A 126 8.91 -11.90 6.68
C ILE A 126 8.88 -12.27 8.16
N ASN A 127 10.03 -12.21 8.83
CA ASN A 127 10.14 -12.47 10.26
C ASN A 127 9.52 -11.31 11.06
N ASN A 128 8.88 -11.65 12.19
CA ASN A 128 8.27 -10.67 13.11
C ASN A 128 7.27 -9.73 12.41
N PHE A 129 6.56 -10.26 11.42
CA PHE A 129 5.64 -9.51 10.58
C PHE A 129 4.37 -9.10 11.32
N VAL A 130 3.94 -7.86 11.12
CA VAL A 130 2.68 -7.30 11.62
C VAL A 130 1.99 -6.57 10.48
N ALA A 131 0.83 -7.05 10.06
CA ALA A 131 0.00 -6.35 9.09
C ALA A 131 -0.85 -5.28 9.77
N ILE A 132 -0.87 -4.08 9.22
CA ILE A 132 -1.93 -3.08 9.43
C ILE A 132 -2.97 -3.33 8.33
N SER A 133 -4.22 -3.59 8.71
CA SER A 133 -5.24 -4.04 7.79
C SER A 133 -5.82 -2.91 6.91
N GLN A 134 -6.42 -3.30 5.78
CA GLN A 134 -7.02 -2.36 4.84
C GLN A 134 -8.14 -1.53 5.47
N GLU A 135 -8.99 -2.14 6.30
CA GLU A 135 -10.06 -1.43 7.00
C GLU A 135 -9.52 -0.39 7.98
N THR A 136 -8.42 -0.68 8.69
CA THR A 136 -7.76 0.32 9.54
C THR A 136 -7.28 1.49 8.70
N CYS A 137 -6.66 1.24 7.54
CA CYS A 137 -6.18 2.30 6.65
C CYS A 137 -7.32 3.15 6.09
N LEU A 138 -8.38 2.50 5.60
CA LEU A 138 -9.56 3.14 5.03
C LEU A 138 -10.28 4.01 6.06
N LEU A 139 -10.39 3.54 7.30
CA LEU A 139 -11.02 4.27 8.38
C LEU A 139 -10.25 5.53 8.79
N HIS A 140 -9.01 5.77 8.34
CA HIS A 140 -8.34 7.05 8.57
C HIS A 140 -8.81 8.17 7.62
N SER A 141 -9.65 7.87 6.63
CA SER A 141 -10.35 8.91 5.85
C SER A 141 -11.59 9.42 6.60
N ALA A 142 -11.54 10.69 7.01
CA ALA A 142 -12.68 11.34 7.67
C ALA A 142 -13.91 11.43 6.74
N THR A 143 -13.68 11.63 5.43
CA THR A 143 -14.75 11.67 4.41
C THR A 143 -15.44 10.33 4.28
N LEU A 144 -14.67 9.24 4.11
CA LEU A 144 -15.24 7.90 3.99
C LEU A 144 -15.98 7.49 5.27
N GLN A 145 -15.40 7.75 6.45
CA GLN A 145 -16.10 7.51 7.72
C GLN A 145 -17.48 8.21 7.75
N ARG A 146 -17.55 9.48 7.34
CA ARG A 146 -18.81 10.23 7.30
C ARG A 146 -19.79 9.61 6.30
N GLN A 147 -19.34 9.22 5.12
CA GLN A 147 -20.17 8.60 4.09
C GLN A 147 -20.70 7.23 4.51
N PHE A 148 -19.90 6.41 5.20
CA PHE A 148 -20.36 5.14 5.76
C PHE A 148 -21.38 5.34 6.89
N ARG A 149 -21.17 6.31 7.79
CA ARG A 149 -22.17 6.65 8.83
C ARG A 149 -23.51 7.10 8.24
N GLN A 150 -23.48 7.76 7.08
CA GLN A 150 -24.67 8.20 6.34
C GLN A 150 -25.30 7.09 5.48
N LYS A 151 -24.69 5.89 5.43
CA LYS A 151 -25.09 4.79 4.53
C LYS A 151 -25.18 5.24 3.07
N ALA A 152 -24.30 6.17 2.68
CA ALA A 152 -24.32 6.79 1.36
C ALA A 152 -23.60 5.95 0.31
N LEU A 153 -22.65 5.09 0.73
CA LEU A 153 -21.80 4.30 -0.15
C LEU A 153 -22.11 2.80 -0.06
N MET A 154 -22.10 2.15 -1.22
CA MET A 154 -22.04 0.70 -1.35
C MET A 154 -20.63 0.28 -1.76
N LEU A 155 -20.06 -0.69 -1.05
CA LEU A 155 -18.74 -1.22 -1.36
C LEU A 155 -18.79 -2.06 -2.64
N VAL A 156 -17.70 -2.07 -3.40
CA VAL A 156 -17.55 -2.89 -4.61
C VAL A 156 -16.23 -3.66 -4.57
N ALA A 157 -16.33 -4.99 -4.67
CA ALA A 157 -15.19 -5.87 -4.90
C ALA A 157 -14.86 -5.89 -6.41
N PRO A 158 -13.68 -5.40 -6.86
CA PRO A 158 -13.33 -5.37 -8.27
C PRO A 158 -13.06 -6.75 -8.90
N ASP A 159 -12.78 -7.77 -8.08
CA ASP A 159 -12.70 -9.17 -8.48
C ASP A 159 -12.86 -10.11 -7.28
N ALA A 160 -12.82 -11.42 -7.52
CA ALA A 160 -12.97 -12.43 -6.47
C ALA A 160 -11.81 -12.46 -5.46
N GLY A 161 -10.62 -11.97 -5.83
CA GLY A 161 -9.45 -11.98 -4.97
C GLY A 161 -9.55 -10.98 -3.81
N SER A 162 -10.32 -9.91 -3.99
CA SER A 162 -10.50 -8.87 -2.96
C SER A 162 -11.64 -9.17 -1.97
N LEU A 163 -12.45 -10.22 -2.19
CA LEU A 163 -13.63 -10.53 -1.35
C LEU A 163 -13.30 -10.62 0.14
N LYS A 164 -12.21 -11.30 0.51
CA LYS A 164 -11.79 -11.43 1.92
C LYS A 164 -11.55 -10.06 2.58
N LYS A 165 -10.92 -9.12 1.86
CA LYS A 165 -10.66 -7.76 2.36
C LYS A 165 -11.94 -6.93 2.40
N ILE A 166 -12.79 -7.03 1.37
CA ILE A 166 -14.10 -6.37 1.32
C ILE A 166 -15.00 -6.81 2.48
N ASP A 167 -15.04 -8.10 2.80
CA ASP A 167 -15.81 -8.61 3.94
C ASP A 167 -15.32 -8.06 5.28
N ALA A 168 -14.01 -7.87 5.45
CA ALA A 168 -13.44 -7.24 6.64
C ALA A 168 -13.88 -5.78 6.75
N ILE A 169 -13.79 -5.01 5.66
CA ILE A 169 -14.24 -3.62 5.60
C ILE A 169 -15.73 -3.53 5.87
N ALA A 170 -16.55 -4.32 5.17
CA ALA A 170 -18.01 -4.31 5.30
C ALA A 170 -18.45 -4.52 6.76
N ARG A 171 -17.82 -5.47 7.47
CA ARG A 171 -18.02 -5.68 8.91
C ARG A 171 -17.58 -4.49 9.75
N ALA A 172 -16.42 -3.90 9.46
CA ALA A 172 -15.90 -2.76 10.21
C ALA A 172 -16.74 -1.49 10.05
N VAL A 173 -17.33 -1.27 8.86
CA VAL A 173 -18.15 -0.08 8.57
C VAL A 173 -19.66 -0.30 8.72
N GLY A 174 -20.10 -1.52 9.05
CA GLY A 174 -21.52 -1.86 9.22
C GLY A 174 -22.33 -1.88 7.92
N VAL A 175 -21.70 -2.24 6.80
CA VAL A 175 -22.35 -2.39 5.49
C VAL A 175 -22.72 -3.85 5.29
N ALA A 176 -24.00 -4.13 5.01
CA ALA A 176 -24.52 -5.50 4.86
C ALA A 176 -24.45 -6.04 3.43
N GLU A 177 -24.45 -5.15 2.43
CA GLU A 177 -24.46 -5.49 1.01
C GLU A 177 -23.28 -4.82 0.29
N TYR A 178 -22.58 -5.57 -0.54
CA TYR A 178 -21.58 -5.05 -1.45
C TYR A 178 -21.76 -5.67 -2.83
N ALA A 179 -21.32 -4.94 -3.86
CA ALA A 179 -21.35 -5.44 -5.23
C ALA A 179 -20.07 -6.24 -5.52
N VAL A 180 -20.19 -7.24 -6.38
CA VAL A 180 -19.06 -8.07 -6.80
C VAL A 180 -18.95 -7.99 -8.31
N LEU A 181 -17.77 -7.62 -8.78
CA LEU A 181 -17.43 -7.64 -10.18
C LEU A 181 -16.55 -8.86 -10.49
N SER A 182 -16.54 -9.24 -11.76
CA SER A 182 -15.58 -10.19 -12.29
C SER A 182 -14.90 -9.60 -13.51
N LYS A 183 -13.70 -10.10 -13.81
CA LYS A 183 -12.94 -9.80 -15.02
C LYS A 183 -12.14 -11.01 -15.43
N LYS A 184 -11.82 -11.12 -16.71
CA LYS A 184 -10.87 -12.09 -17.24
C LYS A 184 -9.56 -11.38 -17.55
N ARG A 185 -8.47 -11.92 -17.02
CA ARG A 185 -7.11 -11.47 -17.34
C ARG A 185 -6.44 -12.52 -18.20
N ASP A 186 -6.02 -12.12 -19.38
CA ASP A 186 -5.11 -12.91 -20.19
C ASP A 186 -3.73 -12.88 -19.53
N VAL A 187 -3.20 -14.04 -19.13
CA VAL A 187 -1.96 -14.14 -18.35
C VAL A 187 -0.73 -13.75 -19.18
N ALA A 188 -0.75 -14.00 -20.50
CA ALA A 188 0.38 -13.75 -21.38
C ALA A 188 0.50 -12.26 -21.76
N SER A 189 -0.62 -11.61 -22.09
CA SER A 189 -0.66 -10.23 -22.54
C SER A 189 -1.01 -9.23 -21.44
N GLY A 190 -1.53 -9.70 -20.30
CA GLY A 190 -2.07 -8.86 -19.23
C GLY A 190 -3.41 -8.19 -19.57
N LYS A 191 -3.97 -8.44 -20.78
CA LYS A 191 -5.21 -7.81 -21.26
C LYS A 191 -6.40 -8.17 -20.38
N LEU A 192 -7.18 -7.16 -20.01
CA LEU A 192 -8.40 -7.31 -19.23
C LEU A 192 -9.62 -7.31 -20.16
N THR A 193 -10.52 -8.27 -19.97
CA THR A 193 -11.76 -8.43 -20.75
C THR A 193 -12.88 -9.01 -19.89
N GLY A 194 -14.10 -9.06 -20.41
CA GLY A 194 -15.21 -9.78 -19.77
C GLY A 194 -15.57 -9.23 -18.39
N PHE A 195 -15.54 -7.90 -18.23
CA PHE A 195 -16.02 -7.26 -17.01
C PHE A 195 -17.52 -7.48 -16.87
N ALA A 196 -17.96 -7.91 -15.69
CA ALA A 196 -19.37 -8.16 -15.42
C ALA A 196 -19.72 -7.94 -13.95
N LEU A 197 -20.93 -7.44 -13.71
CA LEU A 197 -21.55 -7.38 -12.39
C LEU A 197 -22.10 -8.77 -12.05
N VAL A 198 -21.52 -9.40 -11.02
CA VAL A 198 -21.86 -10.76 -10.59
C VAL A 198 -22.93 -10.74 -9.51
N ALA A 199 -22.87 -9.76 -8.60
CA ALA A 199 -23.81 -9.62 -7.49
C ALA A 199 -23.93 -8.15 -7.04
N GLY A 200 -25.08 -7.83 -6.44
CA GLY A 200 -25.39 -6.50 -5.87
C GLY A 200 -26.25 -5.62 -6.78
N ASP A 201 -27.22 -4.91 -6.20
CA ASP A 201 -28.00 -3.89 -6.90
C ASP A 201 -27.33 -2.52 -6.76
N VAL A 202 -26.79 -2.02 -7.86
CA VAL A 202 -26.02 -0.78 -7.91
C VAL A 202 -26.82 0.42 -8.41
N ARG A 203 -28.07 0.21 -8.87
CA ARG A 203 -28.84 1.24 -9.54
C ARG A 203 -29.17 2.41 -8.62
N GLY A 204 -28.80 3.61 -9.05
CA GLY A 204 -29.04 4.85 -8.32
C GLY A 204 -28.28 4.95 -7.00
N ARG A 205 -27.25 4.14 -6.76
CA ARG A 205 -26.42 4.15 -5.55
C ARG A 205 -25.02 4.73 -5.85
N ASP A 206 -24.34 5.27 -4.84
CA ASP A 206 -22.94 5.70 -4.94
C ASP A 206 -22.02 4.54 -4.59
N MET A 207 -21.10 4.22 -5.50
CA MET A 207 -20.23 3.06 -5.39
C MET A 207 -18.86 3.46 -4.85
N LEU A 208 -18.27 2.61 -4.01
CA LEU A 208 -16.85 2.69 -3.65
C LEU A 208 -16.16 1.38 -4.01
N ILE A 209 -15.39 1.39 -5.09
CA ILE A 209 -14.48 0.29 -5.41
C ILE A 209 -13.33 0.33 -4.42
N VAL A 210 -13.01 -0.79 -3.78
CA VAL A 210 -11.90 -0.88 -2.81
C VAL A 210 -10.92 -1.95 -3.28
N ASP A 211 -9.64 -1.61 -3.33
CA ASP A 211 -8.55 -2.56 -3.62
C ASP A 211 -7.26 -2.16 -2.90
N ASP A 212 -6.29 -3.07 -2.86
CA ASP A 212 -5.01 -2.81 -2.17
C ASP A 212 -4.10 -1.85 -2.94
N LEU A 213 -4.04 -1.96 -4.28
CA LEU A 213 -3.15 -1.13 -5.10
C LEU A 213 -3.74 -0.75 -6.46
N CYS A 214 -3.28 0.39 -6.98
CA CYS A 214 -3.60 0.84 -8.33
C CYS A 214 -2.34 1.25 -9.09
N ASP A 215 -2.03 0.50 -10.15
CA ASP A 215 -0.94 0.77 -11.09
C ASP A 215 -1.44 1.59 -12.28
N ALA A 216 -1.76 0.94 -13.41
CA ALA A 216 -2.24 1.60 -14.61
C ALA A 216 -3.75 1.91 -14.62
N GLY A 217 -4.52 1.41 -13.65
CA GLY A 217 -5.95 1.74 -13.50
C GLY A 217 -6.95 0.94 -14.34
N GLY A 218 -6.50 0.11 -15.30
CA GLY A 218 -7.41 -0.59 -16.23
C GLY A 218 -8.48 -1.47 -15.58
N THR A 219 -8.20 -2.09 -14.43
CA THR A 219 -9.23 -2.80 -13.64
C THR A 219 -10.38 -1.85 -13.28
N PHE A 220 -10.05 -0.70 -12.70
CA PHE A 220 -11.03 0.21 -12.11
C PHE A 220 -11.81 0.96 -13.18
N ILE A 221 -11.18 1.26 -14.32
CA ILE A 221 -11.84 1.83 -15.49
C ILE A 221 -12.89 0.86 -16.04
N GLY A 222 -12.52 -0.41 -16.24
CA GLY A 222 -13.47 -1.44 -16.68
C GLY A 222 -14.61 -1.65 -15.68
N SER A 223 -14.29 -1.66 -14.38
CA SER A 223 -15.29 -1.71 -13.30
C SER A 223 -16.24 -0.51 -13.31
N ALA A 224 -15.71 0.70 -13.47
CA ALA A 224 -16.52 1.92 -13.52
C ALA A 224 -17.50 1.91 -14.68
N GLN A 225 -17.06 1.46 -15.86
CA GLN A 225 -17.94 1.30 -17.02
C GLN A 225 -19.12 0.36 -16.71
N VAL A 226 -18.84 -0.84 -16.19
CA VAL A 226 -19.90 -1.81 -15.84
C VAL A 226 -20.87 -1.27 -14.79
N LEU A 227 -20.35 -0.59 -13.77
CA LEU A 227 -21.19 -0.01 -12.71
C LEU A 227 -22.11 1.09 -13.26
N ARG A 228 -21.58 1.96 -14.13
CA ARG A 228 -22.36 3.04 -14.77
C ARG A 228 -23.41 2.49 -15.73
N ASP A 229 -23.06 1.50 -16.54
CA ASP A 229 -24.01 0.83 -17.44
C ASP A 229 -25.14 0.13 -16.67
N ALA A 230 -24.85 -0.37 -15.46
CA ALA A 230 -25.84 -0.93 -14.54
C ALA A 230 -26.67 0.15 -13.79
N GLY A 231 -26.35 1.43 -13.96
CA GLY A 231 -27.11 2.57 -13.44
C GLY A 231 -26.59 3.15 -12.12
N ALA A 232 -25.33 2.92 -11.74
CA ALA A 232 -24.72 3.57 -10.58
C ALA A 232 -24.74 5.10 -10.70
N ARG A 233 -25.00 5.80 -9.59
CA ARG A 233 -25.05 7.27 -9.53
C ARG A 233 -23.65 7.88 -9.59
N SER A 234 -22.71 7.31 -8.84
CA SER A 234 -21.29 7.67 -8.87
C SER A 234 -20.41 6.44 -8.61
N VAL A 235 -19.15 6.53 -9.04
CA VAL A 235 -18.13 5.50 -8.87
C VAL A 235 -16.87 6.12 -8.29
N CYS A 236 -16.67 5.93 -6.98
CA CYS A 236 -15.46 6.32 -6.27
C CYS A 236 -14.49 5.13 -6.16
N LEU A 237 -13.23 5.43 -5.88
CA LEU A 237 -12.16 4.46 -5.75
C LEU A 237 -11.37 4.69 -4.46
N TYR A 238 -11.28 3.67 -3.61
CA TYR A 238 -10.32 3.60 -2.52
C TYR A 238 -9.20 2.63 -2.89
N ILE A 239 -7.96 3.08 -2.73
CA ILE A 239 -6.76 2.27 -2.96
C ILE A 239 -5.80 2.50 -1.81
N THR A 240 -5.31 1.44 -1.18
CA THR A 240 -4.31 1.65 -0.13
C THR A 240 -2.98 2.16 -0.70
N HIS A 241 -2.48 1.55 -1.77
CA HIS A 241 -1.21 1.88 -2.42
C HIS A 241 -1.40 2.42 -3.85
N GLY A 242 -1.54 3.74 -3.96
CA GLY A 242 -1.66 4.43 -5.25
C GLY A 242 -0.33 4.58 -5.99
N ILE A 243 -0.03 3.65 -6.92
CA ILE A 243 1.14 3.74 -7.82
C ILE A 243 0.85 4.72 -8.98
N PHE A 244 -0.36 4.66 -9.53
CA PHE A 244 -0.89 5.56 -10.56
C PHE A 244 0.08 5.83 -11.71
N SER A 245 0.61 4.77 -12.35
CA SER A 245 1.62 4.89 -13.41
C SER A 245 1.12 5.61 -14.67
N LYS A 246 -0.19 5.83 -14.80
CA LYS A 246 -0.86 6.63 -15.84
C LYS A 246 -1.42 7.97 -15.35
N GLY A 247 -1.17 8.36 -14.10
CA GLY A 247 -1.76 9.54 -13.47
C GLY A 247 -3.18 9.29 -12.93
N VAL A 248 -3.61 10.12 -11.98
CA VAL A 248 -4.96 10.05 -11.42
C VAL A 248 -6.01 10.63 -12.37
N GLU A 249 -5.59 11.58 -13.22
CA GLU A 249 -6.40 12.19 -14.29
C GLU A 249 -6.88 11.13 -15.28
N HIS A 250 -6.07 10.10 -15.53
CA HIS A 250 -6.46 8.98 -16.38
C HIS A 250 -7.67 8.23 -15.79
N LEU A 251 -7.74 8.06 -14.47
CA LEU A 251 -8.87 7.43 -13.80
C LEU A 251 -10.10 8.34 -13.83
N PHE A 252 -9.94 9.63 -13.52
CA PHE A 252 -11.04 10.60 -13.54
C PHE A 252 -11.67 10.75 -14.93
N ALA A 253 -10.84 10.86 -15.98
CA ALA A 253 -11.30 10.94 -17.36
C ALA A 253 -12.04 9.68 -17.85
N ASN A 254 -11.91 8.56 -17.13
CA ASN A 254 -12.47 7.26 -17.50
C ASN A 254 -13.49 6.75 -16.46
N GLY A 255 -14.20 7.66 -15.81
CA GLY A 255 -15.43 7.35 -15.08
C GLY A 255 -15.26 7.12 -13.59
N ILE A 256 -14.10 7.43 -12.99
CA ILE A 256 -13.95 7.54 -11.53
C ILE A 256 -14.30 8.97 -11.09
N ASP A 257 -15.14 9.13 -10.06
CA ASP A 257 -15.61 10.43 -9.57
C ASP A 257 -14.79 10.98 -8.40
N ALA A 258 -14.19 10.10 -7.59
CA ALA A 258 -13.32 10.48 -6.48
C ALA A 258 -12.32 9.36 -6.18
N ILE A 259 -11.14 9.72 -5.70
CA ILE A 259 -10.09 8.77 -5.29
C ILE A 259 -9.70 9.04 -3.85
N TYR A 260 -9.58 7.98 -3.06
CA TYR A 260 -9.06 7.99 -1.69
C TYR A 260 -7.84 7.07 -1.65
N THR A 261 -6.69 7.60 -1.26
CA THR A 261 -5.45 6.80 -1.24
C THR A 261 -4.56 7.19 -0.08
N THR A 262 -3.76 6.25 0.42
CA THR A 262 -2.76 6.59 1.45
C THR A 262 -1.48 7.16 0.81
N THR A 263 -0.68 7.85 1.63
CA THR A 263 0.68 8.30 1.28
C THR A 263 1.75 7.19 1.43
N SER A 264 1.34 5.92 1.46
CA SER A 264 2.24 4.76 1.55
C SER A 264 3.16 4.61 0.34
N PHE A 265 2.63 4.95 -0.84
CA PHE A 265 3.36 4.98 -2.12
C PHE A 265 3.09 6.25 -2.92
N ALA A 266 1.85 6.75 -2.91
CA ALA A 266 1.49 7.99 -3.57
C ALA A 266 2.29 9.16 -2.97
N ALA A 267 2.74 10.07 -3.84
CA ALA A 267 3.47 11.25 -3.40
C ALA A 267 2.58 12.10 -2.47
N PRO A 268 3.07 12.59 -1.32
CA PRO A 268 2.31 13.48 -0.45
C PRO A 268 1.92 14.81 -1.11
N THR A 269 2.58 15.17 -2.22
CA THR A 269 2.32 16.35 -3.04
C THR A 269 1.34 16.09 -4.18
N LEU A 270 0.75 14.89 -4.27
CA LEU A 270 -0.25 14.57 -5.29
C LEU A 270 -1.55 15.29 -4.92
N GLU A 271 -1.98 16.21 -5.78
CA GLU A 271 -3.15 17.05 -5.51
C GLU A 271 -4.13 16.99 -6.68
N HIS A 272 -5.41 16.80 -6.35
CA HIS A 272 -6.52 16.93 -7.29
C HIS A 272 -7.80 17.25 -6.50
N PRO A 273 -8.74 18.06 -7.02
CA PRO A 273 -9.95 18.45 -6.28
C PRO A 273 -10.83 17.27 -5.81
N GLN A 274 -10.76 16.15 -6.52
CA GLN A 274 -11.50 14.91 -6.25
C GLN A 274 -10.63 13.80 -5.64
N LEU A 275 -9.43 14.14 -5.15
CA LEU A 275 -8.51 13.20 -4.51
C LEU A 275 -8.38 13.55 -3.01
N GLU A 276 -8.48 12.53 -2.17
CA GLU A 276 -8.12 12.61 -0.76
C GLU A 276 -6.89 11.75 -0.48
N LEU A 277 -5.86 12.38 0.08
CA LEU A 277 -4.68 11.70 0.62
C LEU A 277 -4.87 11.40 2.10
N ILE A 278 -4.75 10.13 2.46
CA ILE A 278 -4.79 9.62 3.83
C ILE A 278 -3.36 9.52 4.35
N ASP A 279 -3.05 10.27 5.40
CA ASP A 279 -1.70 10.35 5.96
C ASP A 279 -1.34 9.05 6.72
N ILE A 280 -0.30 8.36 6.24
CA ILE A 280 0.23 7.17 6.91
C ILE A 280 0.79 7.48 8.30
N ASP A 281 1.22 8.70 8.58
CA ASP A 281 1.75 9.06 9.90
C ASP A 281 0.64 8.99 10.96
N ALA A 282 -0.61 9.25 10.59
CA ALA A 282 -1.76 9.02 11.47
C ALA A 282 -1.99 7.52 11.72
N ILE A 283 -1.88 6.71 10.66
CA ILE A 283 -2.09 5.25 10.73
C ILE A 283 -1.04 4.56 11.61
N TYR A 284 0.24 4.94 11.52
CA TYR A 284 1.31 4.33 12.31
C TYR A 284 1.33 4.79 13.79
N ARG A 285 0.64 5.90 14.11
CA ARG A 285 0.52 6.42 15.49
C ARG A 285 -0.64 5.81 16.27
N ALA A 286 -1.63 5.23 15.59
CA ALA A 286 -2.78 4.55 16.18
C ALA A 286 -2.39 3.19 16.78
#